data_AF-A0A1Y1YW60-F1
#
_entry.id   AF-A0A1Y1YW60-F1
#
_cell.length_a   1.000
_cell.length_b   1.000
_cell.length_c   1.000
_cell.angle_alpha   90.00
_cell.angle_beta   90.00
_cell.angle_gamma   90.00
#
_symmetry.space_group_name_H-M   'P 1'
#
loop_
_entity.id
_entity.type
_entity.pdbx_description
1 polymer ?
#
loop_
_entity_poly.entity_id
_entity_poly.type
_entity_poly.pdbx_seq_one_letter_code
_entity_poly.pdbx_strand_id
1 'polypeptide(L)'
;MTAVYPTHNSRAISISSTTSSLRMGQVAFEFELGDNEEAVIRTKCQICYTMILKKCLFGSKVRVFDSIAGEELFIAKSRSLLGYIKIYSPCFSTRIKFSRPASKGGVYGLEVLGVKYFWDYEHDCYLRCFTATEKALVAQFKYDAGEDCRKIGRLVLTRQVTHPHIQPLLILTALLFLKQKIWGSA
;
A
#
# COMPACT_ATOMS: atom_id res chain seq x y z
N MET A 1 -49.54 9.64 30.22
CA MET A 1 -48.18 9.41 30.74
C MET A 1 -47.27 9.16 29.55
N THR A 2 -46.43 10.12 29.22
CA THR A 2 -45.62 10.14 27.99
C THR A 2 -44.20 9.77 28.36
N ALA A 3 -43.67 8.67 27.81
CA ALA A 3 -42.30 8.23 28.06
C ALA A 3 -41.31 9.11 27.28
N VAL A 4 -40.40 9.77 28.01
CA VAL A 4 -39.29 10.55 27.46
C VAL A 4 -38.09 9.60 27.31
N TYR A 5 -37.63 9.39 26.08
CA TYR A 5 -36.38 8.68 25.81
C TYR A 5 -35.19 9.63 25.98
N PRO A 6 -34.08 9.19 26.60
CA PRO A 6 -32.89 10.03 26.72
C PRO A 6 -32.15 10.09 25.38
N THR A 7 -31.91 11.31 24.90
CA THR A 7 -31.03 11.62 23.78
C THR A 7 -29.59 11.27 24.16
N HIS A 8 -29.04 10.26 23.49
CA HIS A 8 -27.64 9.87 23.61
C HIS A 8 -26.77 10.97 23.02
N ASN A 9 -26.14 11.78 23.88
CA ASN A 9 -25.11 12.73 23.50
C ASN A 9 -23.88 11.94 23.00
N SER A 10 -23.77 11.77 21.68
CA SER A 10 -22.55 11.31 21.02
C SER A 10 -21.46 12.37 21.20
N ARG A 11 -20.62 12.19 22.22
CA ARG A 11 -19.34 12.89 22.35
C ARG A 11 -18.55 12.64 21.06
N ALA A 12 -18.40 13.68 20.24
CA ALA A 12 -17.39 13.72 19.21
C ALA A 12 -16.03 13.59 19.88
N ILE A 13 -15.42 12.42 19.76
CA ILE A 13 -14.02 12.21 20.11
C ILE A 13 -13.24 12.95 19.02
N SER A 14 -12.77 14.14 19.33
CA SER A 14 -11.76 14.84 18.55
C SER A 14 -10.47 14.00 18.59
N ILE A 15 -10.28 13.17 17.56
CA ILE A 15 -9.05 12.43 17.34
C ILE A 15 -7.98 13.48 17.04
N SER A 16 -7.17 13.80 18.05
CA SER A 16 -5.96 14.59 17.89
C SER A 16 -5.13 13.95 16.77
N SER A 17 -4.77 14.74 15.76
CA SER A 17 -3.86 14.39 14.69
C SER A 17 -2.45 14.12 15.26
N THR A 18 -2.28 12.95 15.87
CA THR A 18 -0.97 12.43 16.25
C THR A 18 -0.17 12.22 14.97
N THR A 19 0.65 13.20 14.62
CA THR A 19 1.87 13.01 13.86
C THR A 19 2.73 12.03 14.64
N SER A 20 2.45 10.73 14.51
CA SER A 20 3.24 9.69 15.16
C SER A 20 4.69 9.90 14.73
N SER A 21 5.54 10.30 15.68
CA SER A 21 6.96 10.51 15.42
C SER A 21 7.53 9.21 14.85
N LEU A 22 8.22 9.31 13.71
CA LEU A 22 8.91 8.16 13.12
C LEU A 22 9.97 7.69 14.10
N ARG A 23 10.02 6.38 14.35
CA ARG A 23 11.06 5.82 15.20
C ARG A 23 12.40 5.89 14.46
N MET A 24 13.48 5.94 15.22
CA MET A 24 14.83 5.84 14.66
C MET A 24 14.93 4.59 13.79
N GLY A 25 15.42 4.74 12.56
CA GLY A 25 15.50 3.62 11.60
C GLY A 25 14.25 3.38 10.77
N GLN A 26 13.28 4.30 10.75
CA GLN A 26 12.11 4.24 9.86
C GLN A 26 12.15 5.30 8.76
N VAL A 27 11.53 4.98 7.62
CA VAL A 27 11.31 5.89 6.49
C VAL A 27 9.82 5.87 6.16
N ALA A 28 9.21 7.04 6.00
CA ALA A 28 7.80 7.16 5.61
C ALA A 28 7.68 7.57 4.15
N PHE A 29 6.77 6.89 3.45
CA PHE A 29 6.37 7.17 2.08
C PHE A 29 4.91 7.61 2.07
N GLU A 30 4.65 8.85 1.68
CA GLU A 30 3.31 9.42 1.57
C GLU A 30 2.71 8.99 0.23
N PHE A 31 1.46 8.52 0.27
CA PHE A 31 0.73 8.03 -0.90
C PHE A 31 -0.34 9.05 -1.24
N GLU A 32 -0.25 9.60 -2.44
CA GLU A 32 -1.18 10.61 -2.95
C GLU A 32 -1.80 10.15 -4.27
N LEU A 33 -3.03 10.57 -4.52
CA LEU A 33 -3.68 10.45 -5.82
C LEU A 33 -3.13 11.54 -6.75
N GLY A 34 -2.55 11.10 -7.86
CA GLY A 34 -2.22 11.97 -8.98
C GLY A 34 -3.39 12.10 -9.96
N ASP A 35 -3.13 12.77 -11.07
CA ASP A 35 -4.11 12.85 -12.16
C ASP A 35 -4.14 11.54 -12.98
N ASN A 36 -5.21 11.29 -13.74
CA ASN A 36 -5.28 10.21 -14.74
C ASN A 36 -4.96 8.78 -14.23
N GLU A 37 -5.56 8.37 -13.10
CA GLU A 37 -5.32 7.05 -12.48
C GLU A 37 -3.86 6.85 -12.01
N GLU A 38 -3.15 7.92 -11.67
CA GLU A 38 -1.82 7.89 -11.08
C GLU A 38 -1.88 7.84 -9.54
N ALA A 39 -0.93 7.11 -8.94
CA ALA A 39 -0.58 7.27 -7.53
C ALA A 39 0.86 7.78 -7.43
N VAL A 40 1.06 8.84 -6.66
CA VAL A 40 2.35 9.50 -6.44
C VAL A 40 2.86 9.13 -5.05
N ILE A 41 4.10 8.68 -4.98
CA ILE A 41 4.72 8.24 -3.73
C ILE A 41 5.88 9.18 -3.41
N ARG A 42 5.76 9.88 -2.29
CA ARG A 42 6.70 10.92 -1.87
C ARG A 42 7.41 10.57 -0.58
N THR A 43 8.62 11.08 -0.42
CA THR A 43 9.27 11.19 0.89
C THR A 43 9.57 12.65 1.16
N LYS A 44 9.07 13.19 2.28
CA LYS A 44 9.21 14.61 2.66
C LYS A 44 8.73 15.56 1.55
N CYS A 45 9.61 15.97 0.64
CA CYS A 45 9.31 16.90 -0.46
C CYS A 45 9.71 16.36 -1.85
N GLN A 46 10.16 15.11 -1.94
CA GLN A 46 10.62 14.51 -3.19
C GLN A 46 9.69 13.38 -3.62
N ILE A 47 9.27 13.41 -4.88
CA ILE A 47 8.58 12.28 -5.51
C ILE A 47 9.63 11.21 -5.77
N CYS A 48 9.44 10.04 -5.17
CA CYS A 48 10.35 8.90 -5.32
C CYS A 48 9.84 7.94 -6.39
N TYR A 49 8.52 7.69 -6.39
CA TYR A 49 7.90 6.77 -7.32
C TYR A 49 6.60 7.32 -7.87
N THR A 50 6.35 6.97 -9.13
CA THR A 50 5.07 7.17 -9.79
C THR A 50 4.50 5.82 -10.16
N MET A 51 3.22 5.59 -9.85
CA MET A 51 2.50 4.39 -10.25
C MET A 51 1.33 4.73 -11.16
N ILE A 52 1.29 4.08 -12.32
CA ILE A 52 0.25 4.31 -13.33
C ILE A 52 -0.60 3.06 -13.46
N LEU A 53 -1.89 3.18 -13.17
CA LEU A 53 -2.87 2.17 -13.51
C LEU A 53 -3.31 2.36 -14.97
N LYS A 54 -3.30 1.26 -15.72
CA LYS A 54 -3.89 1.20 -17.06
C LYS A 54 -4.91 0.08 -17.14
N LYS A 55 -6.15 0.42 -17.46
CA LYS A 55 -7.19 -0.55 -17.81
C LYS A 55 -6.89 -1.16 -19.19
N CYS A 56 -7.00 -2.47 -19.31
CA CYS A 56 -6.81 -3.23 -20.54
C CYS A 56 -8.00 -4.19 -20.72
N LEU A 57 -8.20 -4.69 -21.94
CA LEU A 57 -9.30 -5.61 -22.27
C LEU A 57 -9.38 -6.85 -21.37
N PHE A 58 -8.25 -7.30 -20.80
CA PHE A 58 -8.16 -8.48 -19.93
C PHE A 58 -7.77 -8.13 -18.48
N GLY A 59 -8.21 -6.96 -18.00
CA GLY A 59 -8.01 -6.49 -16.63
C GLY A 59 -7.04 -5.33 -16.53
N SER A 60 -6.53 -5.07 -15.32
CA SER A 60 -5.65 -3.92 -15.06
C SER A 60 -4.17 -4.27 -15.09
N LYS A 61 -3.36 -3.31 -15.56
CA LYS A 61 -1.90 -3.30 -15.47
C LYS A 61 -1.47 -2.10 -14.63
N VAL A 62 -0.67 -2.31 -13.60
CA VAL A 62 0.01 -1.25 -12.86
C VAL A 62 1.48 -1.25 -13.27
N ARG A 63 2.04 -0.06 -13.50
CA ARG A 63 3.47 0.15 -13.75
C ARG A 63 4.04 1.05 -12.67
N VAL A 64 5.24 0.74 -12.20
CA VAL A 64 5.97 1.52 -11.19
C VAL A 64 7.20 2.10 -11.84
N PHE A 65 7.39 3.40 -11.71
CA PHE A 65 8.53 4.14 -12.21
C PHE A 65 9.33 4.72 -11.05
N ASP A 66 10.65 4.72 -11.19
CA ASP A 66 11.52 5.59 -10.42
C ASP A 66 11.36 7.02 -10.98
N SER A 67 10.87 7.95 -10.17
CA SER A 67 10.59 9.31 -10.64
C SER A 67 11.86 10.15 -10.83
N ILE A 68 13.00 9.71 -10.30
CA ILE A 68 14.29 10.39 -10.44
C ILE A 68 15.00 9.89 -11.71
N ALA A 69 15.08 8.57 -11.89
CA ALA A 69 15.76 7.96 -13.02
C ALA A 69 14.88 7.85 -14.27
N GLY A 70 13.55 7.94 -14.12
CA GLY A 70 12.59 7.72 -15.21
C GLY A 70 12.46 6.24 -15.64
N GLU A 71 13.01 5.31 -14.86
CA GLU A 71 13.07 3.89 -15.20
C GLU A 71 11.84 3.11 -14.72
N GLU A 72 11.36 2.16 -15.54
CA GLU A 72 10.27 1.25 -15.16
C GLU A 72 10.81 0.14 -14.24
N LEU A 73 10.50 0.22 -12.94
CA LEU A 73 10.97 -0.74 -11.94
C LEU A 73 10.16 -2.02 -11.92
N PHE A 74 8.82 -1.91 -11.97
CA PHE A 74 7.92 -3.05 -11.86
C PHE A 74 6.67 -2.92 -12.73
N ILE A 75 6.18 -4.07 -13.16
CA ILE A 75 4.89 -4.27 -13.82
C ILE A 75 4.07 -5.27 -13.01
N ALA A 76 2.89 -4.89 -12.55
CA ALA A 76 1.90 -5.79 -12.00
C ALA A 76 0.72 -5.98 -12.97
N LYS A 77 0.52 -7.21 -13.45
CA LYS A 77 -0.60 -7.58 -14.31
C LYS A 77 -1.57 -8.49 -13.57
N SER A 78 -2.82 -8.06 -13.50
CA SER A 78 -3.90 -8.86 -12.93
C SER A 78 -4.15 -10.14 -13.73
N ARG A 79 -4.31 -11.28 -13.04
CA ARG A 79 -4.77 -12.56 -13.60
C ARG A 79 -5.99 -13.03 -12.80
N SER A 80 -7.08 -12.31 -12.96
CA SER A 80 -8.31 -12.46 -12.15
C SER A 80 -8.83 -13.89 -12.10
N LEU A 81 -8.96 -14.53 -13.27
CA LEU A 81 -9.44 -15.90 -13.41
C LEU A 81 -8.56 -16.94 -12.71
N LEU A 82 -7.28 -16.60 -12.47
CA LEU A 82 -6.32 -17.49 -11.81
C LEU A 82 -6.10 -17.11 -10.33
N GLY A 83 -6.78 -16.10 -9.81
CA GLY A 83 -6.69 -15.70 -8.40
C GLY A 83 -5.38 -15.00 -8.00
N TYR A 84 -4.54 -14.57 -8.95
CA TYR A 84 -3.25 -13.93 -8.63
C TYR A 84 -2.95 -12.69 -9.48
N ILE A 85 -1.93 -11.95 -9.05
CA ILE A 85 -1.33 -10.81 -9.73
C ILE A 85 0.09 -11.19 -10.11
N LYS A 86 0.42 -11.14 -11.40
CA LYS A 86 1.78 -11.39 -11.88
C LYS A 86 2.59 -10.11 -11.75
N ILE A 87 3.63 -10.13 -10.93
CA ILE A 87 4.58 -9.02 -10.77
C ILE A 87 5.88 -9.39 -11.49
N TYR A 88 6.40 -8.47 -12.29
CA TYR A 88 7.64 -8.60 -13.03
C TYR A 88 8.47 -7.32 -12.88
N SER A 89 9.78 -7.45 -12.69
CA SER A 89 10.72 -6.34 -12.77
C SER A 89 11.72 -6.59 -13.91
N PRO A 90 11.79 -5.69 -14.92
CA PRO A 90 12.85 -5.75 -15.90
C PRO A 90 14.22 -5.42 -15.27
N CYS A 91 14.30 -4.41 -14.40
CA CYS A 91 15.56 -3.98 -13.79
C CYS A 91 16.16 -5.02 -12.84
N PHE A 92 15.32 -5.73 -12.07
CA PHE A 92 15.78 -6.69 -11.04
C PHE A 92 15.66 -8.14 -11.48
N SER A 93 15.32 -8.42 -12.75
CA SER A 93 15.08 -9.78 -13.26
C SER A 93 14.14 -10.63 -12.38
N THR A 94 13.21 -9.98 -11.68
CA THR A 94 12.37 -10.60 -10.65
C THR A 94 11.00 -10.95 -11.20
N ARG A 95 10.48 -12.13 -10.85
CA ARG A 95 9.14 -12.61 -11.24
C ARG A 95 8.43 -13.22 -10.04
N ILE A 96 7.28 -12.64 -9.67
CA ILE A 96 6.52 -13.04 -8.49
C ILE A 96 5.06 -13.27 -8.88
N LYS A 97 4.44 -14.28 -8.29
CA LYS A 97 2.98 -14.44 -8.27
C LYS A 97 2.49 -14.00 -6.90
N PHE A 98 1.83 -12.87 -6.85
CA PHE A 98 1.26 -12.34 -5.62
C PHE A 98 -0.23 -12.71 -5.57
N SER A 99 -0.66 -13.36 -4.49
CA SER A 99 -2.07 -13.72 -4.32
C SER A 99 -2.93 -12.46 -4.36
N ARG A 100 -4.05 -12.51 -5.08
CA ARG A 100 -4.97 -11.38 -5.13
C ARG A 100 -5.68 -11.26 -3.78
N PRO A 101 -5.73 -10.07 -3.17
CA PRO A 101 -6.59 -9.82 -2.02
C PRO A 101 -8.07 -9.99 -2.44
N ALA A 102 -8.74 -11.01 -1.90
CA ALA A 102 -10.12 -11.36 -2.28
C ALA A 102 -11.13 -11.23 -1.13
N SER A 103 -10.64 -11.13 0.11
CA SER A 103 -11.43 -11.03 1.33
C SER A 103 -11.19 -9.69 2.04
N LYS A 104 -12.07 -9.36 3.00
CA LYS A 104 -11.90 -8.19 3.89
C LYS A 104 -10.68 -8.31 4.82
N GLY A 105 -10.05 -9.47 4.90
CA GLY A 105 -8.80 -9.65 5.64
C GLY A 105 -8.12 -10.96 5.33
N GLY A 106 -6.84 -11.07 5.66
CA GLY A 106 -6.06 -12.29 5.47
C GLY A 106 -4.55 -12.06 5.48
N VAL A 107 -3.82 -13.17 5.37
CA VAL A 107 -2.35 -13.18 5.33
C VAL A 107 -1.87 -13.54 3.92
N TYR A 108 -1.02 -12.69 3.34
CA TYR A 108 -0.57 -12.78 1.96
C TYR A 108 0.95 -12.82 1.89
N GLY A 109 1.49 -13.98 1.57
CA GLY A 109 2.94 -14.20 1.48
C GLY A 109 3.54 -13.76 0.15
N LEU A 110 4.81 -13.35 0.19
CA LEU A 110 5.67 -13.15 -0.97
C LEU A 110 7.12 -13.48 -0.61
N GLU A 111 7.90 -13.92 -1.59
CA GLU A 111 9.31 -14.26 -1.41
C GLU A 111 10.17 -13.48 -2.41
N VAL A 112 11.24 -12.86 -1.92
CA VAL A 112 12.14 -12.00 -2.68
C VAL A 112 13.55 -12.28 -2.21
N LEU A 113 14.42 -12.70 -3.14
CA LEU A 113 15.83 -13.02 -2.86
C LEU A 113 15.99 -14.00 -1.67
N GLY A 114 15.12 -15.01 -1.58
CA GLY A 114 15.12 -16.01 -0.50
C GLY A 114 14.54 -15.54 0.83
N VAL A 115 14.14 -14.27 0.96
CA VAL A 115 13.50 -13.74 2.16
C VAL A 115 11.98 -13.75 1.98
N LYS A 116 11.30 -14.38 2.94
CA LYS A 116 9.84 -14.48 2.96
C LYS A 116 9.24 -13.34 3.79
N TYR A 117 8.26 -12.66 3.20
CA TYR A 117 7.47 -11.61 3.82
C TYR A 117 6.00 -12.01 3.81
N PHE A 118 5.22 -11.50 4.75
CA PHE A 118 3.77 -11.64 4.72
C PHE A 118 3.08 -10.34 5.10
N TRP A 119 2.11 -9.96 4.27
CA TRP A 119 1.16 -8.91 4.60
C TRP A 119 0.03 -9.49 5.42
N ASP A 120 -0.14 -8.98 6.63
CA ASP A 120 -1.34 -9.12 7.44
C ASP A 120 -2.24 -7.92 7.17
N TYR A 121 -3.39 -8.19 6.55
CA TYR A 121 -4.32 -7.20 6.02
C TYR A 121 -5.69 -7.35 6.66
N GLU A 122 -6.25 -6.22 7.09
CA GLU A 122 -7.65 -6.09 7.45
C GLU A 122 -8.19 -4.77 6.89
N HIS A 123 -9.23 -4.87 6.05
CA HIS A 123 -9.82 -3.77 5.30
C HIS A 123 -10.24 -2.65 6.23
N ASP A 124 -9.86 -1.43 5.88
CA ASP A 124 -10.08 -0.19 6.66
C ASP A 124 -9.56 -0.19 8.10
N CYS A 125 -8.84 -1.23 8.53
CA CYS A 125 -8.25 -1.32 9.87
C CYS A 125 -6.73 -1.20 9.81
N TYR A 126 -6.05 -2.15 9.17
CA TYR A 126 -4.60 -2.16 9.11
C TYR A 126 -4.05 -2.87 7.88
N LEU A 127 -2.82 -2.51 7.54
CA LEU A 127 -1.99 -3.24 6.59
C LEU A 127 -0.56 -3.26 7.13
N ARG A 128 -0.09 -4.45 7.52
CA ARG A 128 1.18 -4.68 8.22
C ARG A 128 1.99 -5.74 7.48
N CYS A 129 3.28 -5.52 7.28
CA CYS A 129 4.17 -6.51 6.68
C CYS A 129 5.18 -6.98 7.71
N PHE A 130 5.38 -8.28 7.77
CA PHE A 130 6.34 -8.91 8.65
C PHE A 130 7.30 -9.82 7.88
N THR A 131 8.50 -10.04 8.43
CA THR A 131 9.37 -11.13 7.97
C THR A 131 8.83 -12.47 8.49
N ALA A 132 8.89 -13.53 7.67
CA ALA A 132 8.41 -14.85 8.08
C ALA A 132 9.25 -15.47 9.19
N THR A 133 10.57 -15.30 9.12
CA THR A 133 11.53 -15.94 10.03
C THR A 133 11.44 -15.37 11.44
N GLU A 134 11.51 -14.05 11.56
CA GLU A 134 11.61 -13.37 12.86
C GLU A 134 10.28 -12.77 13.33
N LYS A 135 9.26 -12.75 12.45
CA LYS A 135 7.99 -12.05 12.69
C LYS A 135 8.19 -10.57 13.01
N ALA A 136 9.27 -9.98 12.50
CA ALA A 136 9.60 -8.58 12.72
C ALA A 136 8.73 -7.70 11.82
N LEU A 137 8.08 -6.67 12.37
CA LEU A 137 7.29 -5.70 11.60
C LEU A 137 8.23 -4.83 10.77
N VAL A 138 8.16 -4.95 9.44
CA VAL A 138 9.04 -4.23 8.50
C VAL A 138 8.34 -3.15 7.70
N ALA A 139 7.01 -3.24 7.56
CA ALA A 139 6.21 -2.21 6.93
C ALA A 139 4.86 -2.06 7.63
N GLN A 140 4.33 -0.85 7.68
CA GLN A 140 2.96 -0.61 8.14
C GLN A 140 2.36 0.57 7.40
N PHE A 141 1.17 0.38 6.83
CA PHE A 141 0.38 1.47 6.28
C PHE A 141 -0.41 2.15 7.39
N LYS A 142 -0.40 3.48 7.38
CA LYS A 142 -1.23 4.33 8.25
C LYS A 142 -2.11 5.18 7.33
N TYR A 143 -3.41 4.97 7.41
CA TYR A 143 -4.38 5.77 6.68
C TYR A 143 -4.31 7.23 7.10
N ASP A 144 -4.48 8.14 6.14
CA ASP A 144 -4.72 9.53 6.48
C ASP A 144 -6.19 9.69 6.90
N ALA A 145 -6.41 10.46 7.96
CA ALA A 145 -7.74 10.82 8.46
C ALA A 145 -8.09 12.29 8.14
N GLY A 146 -7.19 12.99 7.42
CA GLY A 146 -7.40 14.37 7.01
C GLY A 146 -8.50 14.55 5.96
N GLU A 147 -8.90 15.81 5.77
CA GLU A 147 -9.95 16.22 4.83
C GLU A 147 -9.50 16.16 3.35
N ASP A 148 -8.18 16.12 3.10
CA ASP A 148 -7.64 16.04 1.75
C ASP A 148 -7.83 14.64 1.16
N CYS A 149 -8.85 14.50 0.31
CA CYS A 149 -9.20 13.25 -0.35
C CYS A 149 -8.10 12.73 -1.30
N ARG A 150 -7.10 13.56 -1.65
CA ARG A 150 -5.96 13.12 -2.45
C ARG A 150 -4.93 12.38 -1.61
N LYS A 151 -4.88 12.59 -0.30
CA LYS A 151 -3.96 11.89 0.59
C LYS A 151 -4.56 10.57 1.06
N ILE A 152 -3.95 9.47 0.65
CA ILE A 152 -4.44 8.12 0.99
C ILE A 152 -3.93 7.70 2.37
N GLY A 153 -2.67 8.04 2.67
CA GLY A 153 -1.98 7.65 3.87
C GLY A 153 -0.47 7.58 3.67
N ARG A 154 0.20 6.88 4.57
CA ARG A 154 1.66 6.71 4.55
C ARG A 154 2.04 5.26 4.81
N LEU A 155 2.96 4.75 4.00
CA LEU A 155 3.64 3.49 4.26
C LEU A 155 4.93 3.77 5.02
N VAL A 156 5.03 3.26 6.24
CA VAL A 156 6.25 3.35 7.05
C VAL A 156 7.04 2.06 6.89
N LEU A 157 8.28 2.16 6.43
CA LEU A 157 9.23 1.06 6.26
C LEU A 157 10.35 1.14 7.30
N THR A 158 10.80 -0.01 7.78
CA THR A 158 12.07 -0.12 8.53
C THR A 158 13.26 -0.09 7.57
N ARG A 159 14.41 0.47 8.00
CA ARG A 159 15.64 0.57 7.19
C ARG A 159 16.11 -0.75 6.57
N GLN A 160 15.85 -1.89 7.20
CA GLN A 160 16.26 -3.19 6.65
C GLN A 160 15.56 -3.56 5.34
N VAL A 161 14.42 -2.93 5.03
CA VAL A 161 13.68 -3.13 3.77
C VAL A 161 13.67 -1.88 2.89
N THR A 162 14.67 -1.00 3.03
CA THR A 162 14.83 0.18 2.15
C THR A 162 15.81 -0.08 0.98
N HIS A 163 16.15 -1.34 0.70
CA HIS A 163 16.99 -1.66 -0.45
C HIS A 163 16.25 -1.45 -1.78
N PRO A 164 16.94 -1.07 -2.87
CA PRO A 164 16.32 -0.72 -4.15
C PRO A 164 15.41 -1.80 -4.77
N HIS A 165 15.64 -3.08 -4.46
CA HIS A 165 14.85 -4.19 -5.00
C HIS A 165 13.57 -4.47 -4.20
N ILE A 166 13.59 -4.25 -2.88
CA ILE A 166 12.50 -4.63 -1.96
C ILE A 166 11.58 -3.45 -1.66
N GLN A 167 12.12 -2.25 -1.50
CA GLN A 167 11.36 -1.04 -1.18
C GLN A 167 10.23 -0.77 -2.20
N PRO A 168 10.51 -0.60 -3.51
CA PRO A 168 9.47 -0.38 -4.51
C PRO A 168 8.49 -1.56 -4.62
N LEU A 169 8.91 -2.78 -4.33
CA LEU A 169 8.02 -3.94 -4.32
C LEU A 169 7.05 -3.95 -3.14
N LEU A 170 7.52 -3.58 -1.93
CA LEU A 170 6.64 -3.42 -0.76
C LEU A 170 5.66 -2.25 -0.96
N ILE A 171 6.12 -1.15 -1.55
CA ILE A 171 5.24 -0.02 -1.93
C ILE A 171 4.18 -0.48 -2.95
N LEU A 172 4.59 -1.21 -3.99
CA LEU A 172 3.67 -1.75 -5.01
C LEU A 172 2.64 -2.68 -4.39
N THR A 173 3.08 -3.66 -3.60
CA THR A 173 2.16 -4.64 -3.01
C THR A 173 1.23 -4.00 -2.00
N ALA A 174 1.67 -2.98 -1.24
CA ALA A 174 0.79 -2.18 -0.40
C ALA A 174 -0.30 -1.46 -1.23
N LEU A 175 0.08 -0.81 -2.33
CA LEU A 175 -0.88 -0.14 -3.23
C LEU A 175 -1.88 -1.11 -3.87
N LEU A 176 -1.47 -2.35 -4.14
CA LEU A 176 -2.37 -3.38 -4.66
C LEU A 176 -3.48 -3.75 -3.66
N PHE A 177 -3.24 -3.70 -2.35
CA PHE A 177 -4.29 -3.83 -1.33
C PHE A 177 -5.22 -2.62 -1.32
N LEU A 178 -4.65 -1.43 -1.49
CA LEU A 178 -5.39 -0.17 -1.48
C LEU A 178 -6.13 0.11 -2.79
N LYS A 179 -5.99 -0.77 -3.79
CA LYS A 179 -6.47 -0.54 -5.16
C LYS A 179 -7.94 -0.10 -5.21
N GLN A 180 -8.82 -0.74 -4.45
CA GLN A 180 -10.24 -0.39 -4.41
C GLN A 180 -10.49 1.03 -3.89
N LYS A 181 -9.69 1.49 -2.91
CA LYS A 181 -9.78 2.83 -2.34
C LYS A 181 -9.22 3.89 -3.30
N ILE A 182 -8.21 3.53 -4.09
CA ILE A 182 -7.47 4.47 -4.96
C ILE A 182 -8.16 4.61 -6.33
N TRP A 183 -8.61 3.51 -6.92
CA TRP A 183 -9.11 3.47 -8.30
C TRP A 183 -10.52 2.89 -8.43
N GLY A 184 -11.20 2.63 -7.30
CA GLY A 184 -12.51 1.99 -7.28
C GLY A 184 -12.47 0.48 -7.55
N SER A 185 -13.61 -0.17 -7.42
CA SER A 185 -13.83 -1.54 -7.89
C SER A 185 -13.92 -1.56 -9.41
N ALA A 186 -13.13 -2.44 -10.03
CA ALA A 186 -13.24 -2.82 -11.44
C ALA A 186 -14.02 -4.12 -11.57
#